data_AF-J0F739-F1
#
_entry.id   AF-J0F739-F1
#
_cell.length_a   1.000
_cell.length_b   1.000
_cell.length_c   1.000
_cell.angle_alpha   90.00
_cell.angle_beta   90.00
_cell.angle_gamma   90.00
#
_symmetry.space_group_name_H-M   'P 1'
#
loop_
_entity.id
_entity.type
_entity.pdbx_description
1 polymer ?
#
loop_
_entity_poly.entity_id
_entity_poly.type
_entity_poly.pdbx_seq_one_letter_code
_entity_poly.pdbx_strand_id
1 'polypeptide(L)'
;MKKILVIGDLIADYYLWGKSERLSPEAPVPVLEVKKESKNLGGAANVANNLISLKAKVFLCGVVGDDLEGKHFISALKTREIDTSGVLIDKTRCTTLKTRIIAQNQQIARVDKEIKDPLNADLRKKLLDFFTEKIQEIDGVILSDYNKGVLDFELTQKMITLANQHHKLILCDPKGKDYSKYSHASLITPNRTELEQALHLKLDSHANLSKALQILKETYQIAMPLVTLSEQGIAFLEKGELVNCPTIAKEVYDVTGAGDTVIASLTLSLLESMSLKDACEFANAAAAVVVGKMGSALASLEEIALILNQTHPKILPLEKLLETLDQQKIVFTNGCFDLLHKGHASYLQKAKALGDILIVGLNSDASVKRLKGDKRPIVSEKDRAFLLASLSCVDYVVVFEEDTPIKLIQALKPDILVKGADYLNKEVIGSEFAKETHLMEFEEGYSTSAIIEKIKRTHND
;
A
#
# COMPACT_ATOMS: atom_id res chain seq x y z
N MET A 1 7.84 -15.26 11.23
CA MET A 1 6.85 -15.10 10.15
C MET A 1 5.50 -15.54 10.67
N LYS A 2 4.49 -14.66 10.65
CA LYS A 2 3.14 -14.99 11.12
C LYS A 2 2.48 -15.97 10.16
N LYS A 3 1.77 -16.94 10.71
CA LYS A 3 0.98 -17.94 10.00
C LYS A 3 -0.48 -17.53 10.04
N ILE A 4 -1.07 -17.25 8.88
CA ILE A 4 -2.44 -16.74 8.80
C ILE A 4 -3.27 -17.70 7.95
N LEU A 5 -4.46 -18.05 8.43
CA LEU A 5 -5.42 -18.84 7.69
C LEU A 5 -6.52 -17.94 7.13
N VAL A 6 -6.62 -17.89 5.81
CA VAL A 6 -7.70 -17.18 5.11
C VAL A 6 -8.76 -18.21 4.70
N ILE A 7 -9.99 -17.99 5.12
CA ILE A 7 -11.15 -18.83 4.78
C ILE A 7 -12.16 -17.96 4.05
N GLY A 8 -12.65 -18.40 2.90
CA GLY A 8 -13.68 -17.64 2.21
C GLY A 8 -13.94 -18.07 0.79
N ASP A 9 -14.63 -17.18 0.08
CA ASP A 9 -15.03 -17.40 -1.31
C ASP A 9 -13.84 -17.16 -2.25
N LEU A 10 -13.47 -18.19 -3.01
CA LEU A 10 -12.38 -18.14 -3.97
C LEU A 10 -12.90 -17.65 -5.33
N ILE A 11 -12.30 -16.59 -5.86
CA ILE A 11 -12.75 -15.95 -7.10
C ILE A 11 -11.58 -15.84 -8.07
N ALA A 12 -11.76 -16.29 -9.31
CA ALA A 12 -10.86 -16.00 -10.41
C ALA A 12 -11.30 -14.71 -11.10
N ASP A 13 -10.45 -13.69 -11.09
CA ASP A 13 -10.68 -12.47 -11.86
C ASP A 13 -10.03 -12.63 -13.23
N TYR A 14 -10.84 -12.57 -14.29
CA TYR A 14 -10.39 -12.71 -15.65
C TYR A 14 -10.59 -11.42 -16.43
N TYR A 15 -9.63 -11.06 -17.27
CA TYR A 15 -9.64 -9.82 -18.02
C TYR A 15 -9.41 -10.10 -19.49
N LEU A 16 -10.32 -9.59 -20.31
CA LEU A 16 -10.20 -9.57 -21.77
C LEU A 16 -9.91 -8.13 -22.19
N TRP A 17 -8.69 -7.91 -22.67
CA TRP A 17 -8.22 -6.59 -23.12
C TRP A 17 -8.23 -6.54 -24.63
N GLY A 18 -8.85 -5.51 -25.20
CA GLY A 18 -8.95 -5.40 -26.64
C GLY A 18 -9.26 -3.99 -27.14
N LYS A 19 -9.63 -3.93 -28.40
CA LYS A 19 -10.17 -2.72 -29.03
C LYS A 19 -11.59 -2.98 -29.50
N SER A 20 -12.40 -1.94 -29.51
CA SER A 20 -13.76 -1.96 -30.05
C SER A 20 -13.90 -0.86 -31.10
N GLU A 21 -13.62 -1.20 -32.36
CA GLU A 21 -13.62 -0.24 -33.48
C GLU A 21 -14.92 -0.27 -34.29
N ARG A 22 -15.78 -1.27 -34.07
CA ARG A 22 -17.04 -1.42 -34.79
C ARG A 22 -18.15 -1.95 -33.89
N LEU A 23 -19.40 -1.70 -34.30
CA LEU A 23 -20.58 -2.36 -33.73
C LEU A 23 -20.85 -3.68 -34.45
N SER A 24 -21.56 -4.58 -33.77
CA SER A 24 -21.99 -5.85 -34.36
C SER A 24 -23.05 -5.60 -35.45
N PRO A 25 -23.00 -6.31 -36.59
CA PRO A 25 -24.09 -6.27 -37.57
C PRO A 25 -25.37 -6.97 -37.09
N GLU A 26 -25.27 -7.79 -36.02
CA GLU A 26 -26.39 -8.57 -35.48
C GLU A 26 -27.19 -7.82 -34.40
N ALA A 27 -26.56 -6.90 -33.67
CA ALA A 27 -27.16 -6.11 -32.61
C ALA A 27 -26.35 -4.83 -32.38
N PRO A 28 -26.94 -3.73 -31.86
CA PRO A 28 -26.26 -2.47 -31.59
C PRO A 28 -25.35 -2.54 -30.35
N VAL A 29 -24.41 -3.50 -30.35
CA VAL A 29 -23.46 -3.75 -29.27
C VAL A 29 -22.01 -3.68 -29.79
N PRO A 30 -21.05 -3.23 -28.97
CA PRO A 30 -19.65 -3.18 -29.36
C PRO A 30 -19.06 -4.59 -29.61
N VAL A 31 -18.22 -4.73 -30.64
CA VAL A 31 -17.44 -5.96 -30.86
C VAL A 31 -16.04 -5.78 -30.30
N LEU A 32 -15.69 -6.56 -29.27
CA LEU A 32 -14.33 -6.58 -28.73
C LEU A 32 -13.44 -7.50 -29.57
N GLU A 33 -12.39 -6.94 -30.17
CA GLU A 33 -11.27 -7.72 -30.67
C GLU A 33 -10.24 -7.90 -29.54
N VAL A 34 -10.21 -9.09 -28.93
CA VAL A 34 -9.31 -9.41 -27.83
C VAL A 34 -7.86 -9.43 -28.34
N LYS A 35 -6.99 -8.69 -27.65
CA LYS A 35 -5.54 -8.61 -27.92
C LYS A 35 -4.71 -9.24 -26.81
N LYS A 36 -5.22 -9.24 -25.57
CA LYS A 36 -4.54 -9.77 -24.40
C LYS A 36 -5.55 -10.32 -23.41
N GLU A 37 -5.18 -11.39 -22.74
CA GLU A 37 -5.93 -12.00 -21.65
C GLU A 37 -5.06 -11.98 -20.38
N SER A 38 -5.68 -11.80 -19.22
CA SER A 38 -4.96 -11.93 -17.94
C SER A 38 -5.87 -12.49 -16.84
N LYS A 39 -5.29 -13.34 -15.98
CA LYS A 39 -5.98 -13.97 -14.85
C LYS A 39 -5.32 -13.52 -13.54
N ASN A 40 -6.14 -13.03 -12.62
CA ASN A 40 -5.73 -12.59 -11.29
C ASN A 40 -6.47 -13.37 -10.21
N LEU A 41 -5.88 -13.41 -9.02
CA LEU A 41 -6.54 -13.93 -7.83
C LEU A 41 -7.51 -12.88 -7.30
N GLY A 42 -8.74 -13.29 -7.01
CA GLY A 42 -9.80 -12.46 -6.45
C GLY A 42 -10.39 -13.07 -5.19
N GLY A 43 -11.17 -12.29 -4.46
CA GLY A 43 -11.82 -12.73 -3.24
C GLY A 43 -10.82 -13.09 -2.14
N ALA A 44 -11.10 -14.16 -1.40
CA ALA A 44 -10.22 -14.65 -0.34
C ALA A 44 -8.79 -14.98 -0.84
N ALA A 45 -8.63 -15.35 -2.11
CA ALA A 45 -7.32 -15.58 -2.70
C ALA A 45 -6.50 -14.30 -2.88
N ASN A 46 -7.14 -13.14 -3.11
CA ASN A 46 -6.45 -11.86 -3.19
C ASN A 46 -6.00 -11.37 -1.80
N VAL A 47 -6.80 -11.61 -0.76
CA VAL A 47 -6.40 -11.40 0.64
C VAL A 47 -5.15 -12.22 0.95
N ALA A 48 -5.15 -13.51 0.61
CA ALA A 48 -3.99 -14.38 0.77
C ALA A 48 -2.76 -13.87 0.00
N ASN A 49 -2.94 -13.39 -1.23
CA ASN A 49 -1.88 -12.83 -2.05
C ASN A 49 -1.25 -11.55 -1.43
N ASN A 50 -2.07 -10.68 -0.83
CA ASN A 50 -1.58 -9.53 -0.07
C ASN A 50 -0.78 -9.95 1.17
N LEU A 51 -1.23 -10.97 1.90
CA LEU A 51 -0.47 -11.47 3.04
C LEU A 51 0.92 -12.04 2.64
N ILE A 52 1.03 -12.68 1.48
CA ILE A 52 2.32 -13.13 0.94
C ILE A 52 3.24 -11.94 0.63
N SER A 53 2.72 -10.85 0.02
CA SER A 53 3.54 -9.66 -0.26
C SER A 53 4.04 -8.98 1.02
N LEU A 54 3.26 -9.10 2.11
CA LEU A 54 3.63 -8.67 3.45
C LEU A 54 4.48 -9.69 4.23
N LYS A 55 5.02 -10.72 3.57
CA LYS A 55 5.92 -11.73 4.13
C LYS A 55 5.29 -12.60 5.22
N ALA A 56 3.98 -12.87 5.17
CA ALA A 56 3.32 -13.86 6.02
C ALA A 56 3.33 -15.26 5.38
N LYS A 57 3.22 -16.31 6.19
CA LYS A 57 2.94 -17.67 5.72
C LYS A 57 1.43 -17.87 5.70
N VAL A 58 0.89 -18.24 4.54
CA VAL A 58 -0.57 -18.25 4.34
C VAL A 58 -1.09 -19.65 4.05
N PHE A 59 -2.11 -20.05 4.80
CA PHE A 59 -2.98 -21.17 4.49
C PHE A 59 -4.28 -20.64 3.91
N LEU A 60 -4.76 -21.24 2.82
CA LEU A 60 -6.00 -20.86 2.17
C LEU A 60 -7.01 -22.00 2.23
N CYS A 61 -8.22 -21.65 2.65
CA CYS A 61 -9.34 -22.58 2.82
C CYS A 61 -10.57 -22.03 2.09
N GLY A 62 -11.20 -22.88 1.27
CA GLY A 62 -12.28 -22.46 0.40
C GLY A 62 -12.62 -23.54 -0.62
N VAL A 63 -13.45 -23.21 -1.60
CA VAL A 63 -13.96 -24.18 -2.56
C VAL A 63 -13.80 -23.69 -4.00
N VAL A 64 -13.34 -24.58 -4.88
CA VAL A 64 -13.35 -24.41 -6.33
C VAL A 64 -14.19 -25.50 -6.98
N GLY A 65 -14.61 -25.28 -8.23
CA GLY A 65 -15.31 -26.31 -9.02
C GLY A 65 -14.36 -27.39 -9.54
N ASP A 66 -14.91 -28.56 -9.89
CA ASP A 66 -14.19 -29.58 -10.68
C ASP A 66 -14.16 -29.20 -12.17
N ASP A 67 -13.50 -28.08 -12.48
CA ASP A 67 -13.39 -27.53 -13.83
C ASP A 67 -11.96 -27.06 -14.16
N LEU A 68 -11.73 -26.74 -15.43
CA LEU A 68 -10.42 -26.26 -15.91
C LEU A 68 -9.99 -24.99 -15.18
N GLU A 69 -10.93 -24.10 -14.87
CA GLU A 69 -10.64 -22.87 -14.15
C GLU A 69 -10.18 -23.15 -12.71
N GLY A 70 -10.81 -24.09 -12.00
CA GLY A 70 -10.39 -24.52 -10.67
C GLY A 70 -8.97 -25.11 -10.67
N LYS A 71 -8.64 -25.93 -11.67
CA LYS A 71 -7.28 -26.48 -11.83
C LYS A 71 -6.23 -25.39 -12.07
N HIS A 72 -6.50 -24.45 -12.98
CA HIS A 72 -5.62 -23.32 -13.24
C HIS A 72 -5.48 -22.42 -12.00
N PHE A 73 -6.56 -22.20 -11.28
CA PHE A 73 -6.58 -21.38 -10.07
C PHE A 73 -5.70 -21.97 -8.96
N ILE A 74 -5.80 -23.27 -8.69
CA ILE A 74 -4.94 -23.96 -7.72
C ILE A 74 -3.46 -23.88 -8.14
N SER A 75 -3.15 -24.02 -9.42
CA SER A 75 -1.77 -23.87 -9.91
C SER A 75 -1.23 -22.44 -9.71
N ALA A 76 -2.06 -21.43 -9.96
CA ALA A 76 -1.72 -20.03 -9.76
C ALA A 76 -1.48 -19.67 -8.28
N LEU A 77 -2.23 -20.29 -7.36
CA LEU A 77 -2.04 -20.17 -5.92
C LEU A 77 -0.69 -20.76 -5.47
N LYS A 78 -0.38 -21.99 -5.91
CA LYS A 78 0.87 -22.68 -5.56
C LYS A 78 2.11 -21.95 -6.06
N THR A 79 2.03 -21.33 -7.24
CA THR A 79 3.13 -20.52 -7.80
C THR A 79 3.47 -19.30 -6.93
N ARG A 80 2.52 -18.84 -6.09
CA ARG A 80 2.69 -17.74 -5.14
C ARG A 80 2.97 -18.21 -3.71
N GLU A 81 3.32 -19.49 -3.54
CA GLU A 81 3.64 -20.09 -2.24
C GLU A 81 2.48 -20.05 -1.22
N ILE A 82 1.23 -19.93 -1.69
CA ILE A 82 0.04 -20.05 -0.85
C ILE A 82 -0.25 -21.53 -0.63
N ASP A 83 -0.39 -21.94 0.64
CA ASP A 83 -0.74 -23.32 0.97
C ASP A 83 -2.22 -23.58 0.65
N THR A 84 -2.45 -24.48 -0.31
CA THR A 84 -3.78 -24.83 -0.81
C THR A 84 -4.35 -26.11 -0.18
N SER A 85 -3.80 -26.61 0.94
CA SER A 85 -4.27 -27.85 1.56
C SER A 85 -5.73 -27.78 2.04
N GLY A 86 -6.24 -26.58 2.31
CA GLY A 86 -7.63 -26.31 2.68
C GLY A 86 -8.56 -26.01 1.49
N VAL A 87 -8.06 -26.05 0.25
CA VAL A 87 -8.87 -25.79 -0.95
C VAL A 87 -9.54 -27.08 -1.39
N LEU A 88 -10.86 -27.14 -1.25
CA LEU A 88 -11.67 -28.31 -1.62
C LEU A 88 -12.23 -28.18 -3.04
N ILE A 89 -12.47 -29.31 -3.67
CA ILE A 89 -13.10 -29.40 -5.00
C ILE A 89 -14.56 -29.83 -4.82
N ASP A 90 -15.48 -29.05 -5.39
CA ASP A 90 -16.90 -29.34 -5.42
C ASP A 90 -17.35 -29.63 -6.86
N LYS A 91 -17.83 -30.84 -7.11
CA LYS A 91 -18.31 -31.30 -8.42
C LYS A 91 -19.66 -30.71 -8.81
N THR A 92 -20.36 -30.11 -7.85
CA THR A 92 -21.72 -29.59 -8.04
C THR A 92 -21.75 -28.09 -8.34
N ARG A 93 -20.61 -27.39 -8.23
CA ARG A 93 -20.49 -25.98 -8.58
C ARG A 93 -19.35 -25.71 -9.55
N CYS A 94 -19.46 -24.58 -10.25
CA CYS A 94 -18.35 -24.05 -11.04
C CYS A 94 -17.44 -23.20 -10.15
N THR A 95 -16.17 -23.09 -10.54
CA THR A 95 -15.24 -22.12 -9.97
C THR A 95 -15.76 -20.71 -10.24
N THR A 96 -15.87 -19.88 -9.20
CA THR A 96 -16.37 -18.50 -9.34
C THR A 96 -15.43 -17.70 -10.22
N LEU A 97 -15.95 -17.21 -11.36
CA LEU A 97 -15.18 -16.47 -12.35
C LEU A 97 -15.85 -15.11 -12.62
N LYS A 98 -15.06 -14.04 -12.55
CA LYS A 98 -15.49 -12.68 -12.88
C LYS A 98 -14.69 -12.16 -14.06
N THR A 99 -15.30 -12.24 -15.25
CA THR A 99 -14.66 -11.81 -16.50
C THR A 99 -14.98 -10.34 -16.77
N ARG A 100 -13.97 -9.48 -16.80
CA ARG A 100 -14.06 -8.05 -17.14
C ARG A 100 -13.61 -7.85 -18.59
N ILE A 101 -14.45 -7.19 -19.37
CA ILE A 101 -14.23 -6.91 -20.79
C ILE A 101 -13.80 -5.44 -20.90
N ILE A 102 -12.56 -5.20 -21.34
CA ILE A 102 -11.93 -3.88 -21.36
C ILE A 102 -11.57 -3.50 -22.79
N ALA A 103 -12.03 -2.33 -23.24
CA ALA A 103 -11.54 -1.69 -24.47
C ALA A 103 -11.13 -0.25 -24.22
N GLN A 104 -10.07 0.21 -24.89
CA GLN A 104 -9.60 1.59 -24.79
C GLN A 104 -9.47 2.08 -23.33
N ASN A 105 -8.97 1.20 -22.45
CA ASN A 105 -8.83 1.41 -21.00
C ASN A 105 -10.14 1.66 -20.22
N GLN A 106 -11.30 1.33 -20.80
CA GLN A 106 -12.59 1.38 -20.12
C GLN A 106 -13.21 -0.01 -20.02
N GLN A 107 -13.80 -0.32 -18.87
CA GLN A 107 -14.55 -1.55 -18.68
C GLN A 107 -15.93 -1.43 -19.34
N ILE A 108 -16.18 -2.22 -20.38
CA ILE A 108 -17.43 -2.22 -21.15
C ILE A 108 -18.47 -3.12 -20.48
N ALA A 109 -18.05 -4.30 -20.05
CA ALA A 109 -18.96 -5.31 -19.52
C ALA A 109 -18.27 -6.22 -18.50
N ARG A 110 -19.08 -6.90 -17.70
CA ARG A 110 -18.64 -7.97 -16.79
C ARG A 110 -19.54 -9.19 -16.93
N VAL A 111 -18.93 -10.36 -17.04
CA VAL A 111 -19.60 -11.66 -17.08
C VAL A 111 -19.22 -12.44 -15.83
N ASP A 112 -20.20 -12.75 -15.01
CA ASP A 112 -20.03 -13.51 -13.78
C ASP A 112 -20.52 -14.94 -14.00
N LYS A 113 -19.67 -15.93 -13.74
CA LYS A 113 -20.02 -17.36 -13.69
C LYS A 113 -19.83 -17.84 -12.26
N GLU A 114 -20.93 -18.02 -11.54
CA GLU A 114 -20.90 -18.27 -10.10
C GLU A 114 -22.16 -19.02 -9.62
N ILE A 115 -22.00 -19.84 -8.57
CA ILE A 115 -23.10 -20.41 -7.79
C ILE A 115 -22.98 -19.85 -6.37
N LYS A 116 -24.09 -19.35 -5.83
CA LYS A 116 -24.12 -18.68 -4.52
C LYS A 116 -24.72 -19.53 -3.40
N ASP A 117 -25.22 -20.72 -3.75
CA ASP A 117 -25.88 -21.60 -2.80
C ASP A 117 -24.88 -22.05 -1.72
N PRO A 118 -25.35 -22.16 -0.46
CA PRO A 118 -24.55 -22.71 0.62
C PRO A 118 -23.92 -24.05 0.24
N LEU A 119 -22.72 -24.31 0.77
CA LEU A 119 -22.07 -25.60 0.62
C LEU A 119 -22.93 -26.74 1.19
N ASN A 120 -22.79 -27.93 0.63
CA ASN A 120 -23.40 -29.12 1.22
C ASN A 120 -22.73 -29.47 2.57
N ALA A 121 -23.41 -30.29 3.38
CA ALA A 121 -22.97 -30.60 4.73
C ALA A 121 -21.59 -31.29 4.80
N ASP A 122 -21.24 -32.12 3.81
CA ASP A 122 -19.94 -32.81 3.75
C ASP A 122 -18.78 -31.82 3.53
N LEU A 123 -18.92 -30.89 2.59
CA LEU A 123 -17.93 -29.85 2.34
C LEU A 123 -17.79 -28.91 3.54
N ARG A 124 -18.90 -28.49 4.16
CA ARG A 124 -18.84 -27.67 5.38
C ARG A 124 -18.09 -28.38 6.51
N LYS A 125 -18.37 -29.67 6.71
CA LYS A 125 -17.67 -30.48 7.70
C LYS A 125 -16.17 -30.55 7.41
N LYS A 126 -15.77 -30.80 6.15
CA LYS A 126 -14.36 -30.84 5.75
C LYS A 126 -13.63 -29.52 5.97
N LEU A 127 -14.26 -28.38 5.66
CA LEU A 127 -13.68 -27.06 5.93
C LEU A 127 -13.50 -26.84 7.44
N LEU A 128 -14.50 -27.21 8.25
CA LEU A 128 -14.41 -27.10 9.71
C LEU A 128 -13.37 -28.04 10.31
N ASP A 129 -13.27 -29.27 9.83
CA ASP A 129 -12.27 -30.25 10.27
C ASP A 129 -10.86 -29.71 9.97
N PHE A 130 -10.62 -29.19 8.76
CA PHE A 130 -9.35 -28.56 8.40
C PHE A 130 -9.04 -27.34 9.27
N PHE A 131 -10.03 -26.48 9.53
CA PHE A 131 -9.87 -25.35 10.44
C PHE A 131 -9.50 -25.79 11.86
N THR A 132 -10.17 -26.83 12.37
CA THR A 132 -9.93 -27.41 13.69
C THR A 132 -8.53 -27.99 13.83
N GLU A 133 -8.02 -28.64 12.78
CA GLU A 133 -6.63 -29.14 12.73
C GLU A 133 -5.62 -27.98 12.77
N LYS A 134 -5.86 -26.93 11.98
CA LYS A 134 -4.89 -25.83 11.82
C LYS A 134 -4.93 -24.77 12.90
N ILE A 135 -6.00 -24.66 13.69
CA ILE A 135 -6.18 -23.55 14.64
C ILE A 135 -5.03 -23.40 15.65
N GLN A 136 -4.39 -24.52 16.04
CA GLN A 136 -3.24 -24.48 16.96
C GLN A 136 -1.95 -24.00 16.30
N GLU A 137 -1.77 -24.26 15.01
CA GLU A 137 -0.55 -23.94 14.25
C GLU A 137 -0.49 -22.49 13.77
N ILE A 138 -1.65 -21.83 13.63
CA ILE A 138 -1.79 -20.49 13.06
C ILE A 138 -1.79 -19.41 14.14
N ASP A 139 -1.42 -18.20 13.76
CA ASP A 139 -1.41 -17.02 14.64
C ASP A 139 -2.73 -16.23 14.54
N GLY A 140 -3.35 -16.19 13.35
CA GLY A 140 -4.62 -15.48 13.13
C GLY A 140 -5.43 -16.02 11.95
N VAL A 141 -6.69 -15.57 11.87
CA VAL A 141 -7.71 -16.04 10.93
C VAL A 141 -8.36 -14.85 10.22
N ILE A 142 -8.58 -14.97 8.92
CA ILE A 142 -9.41 -14.05 8.15
C ILE A 142 -10.58 -14.80 7.54
N LEU A 143 -11.80 -14.33 7.78
CA LEU A 143 -13.02 -14.77 7.09
C LEU A 143 -13.35 -13.74 6.00
N SER A 144 -13.19 -14.12 4.74
CA SER A 144 -13.40 -13.23 3.59
C SER A 144 -14.66 -13.63 2.83
N ASP A 145 -15.78 -12.96 3.14
CA ASP A 145 -17.09 -13.30 2.62
C ASP A 145 -17.44 -12.47 1.38
N TYR A 146 -17.78 -13.15 0.29
CA TYR A 146 -18.30 -12.55 -0.94
C TYR A 146 -19.72 -13.04 -1.25
N ASN A 147 -20.37 -13.70 -0.28
CA ASN A 147 -21.69 -14.29 -0.39
C ASN A 147 -21.79 -15.29 -1.55
N LYS A 148 -20.80 -16.19 -1.68
CA LYS A 148 -20.78 -17.32 -2.64
C LYS A 148 -21.02 -18.69 -1.99
N GLY A 149 -21.44 -18.68 -0.73
CA GLY A 149 -21.94 -19.86 -0.02
C GLY A 149 -20.90 -20.63 0.79
N VAL A 150 -19.63 -20.21 0.82
CA VAL A 150 -18.64 -20.81 1.73
C VAL A 150 -18.96 -20.45 3.18
N LEU A 151 -19.16 -19.16 3.47
CA LEU A 151 -19.38 -18.63 4.82
C LEU A 151 -20.87 -18.47 5.14
N ASP A 152 -21.56 -19.59 5.36
CA ASP A 152 -22.92 -19.59 5.91
C ASP A 152 -22.94 -19.33 7.42
N PHE A 153 -24.13 -19.13 8.00
CA PHE A 153 -24.28 -18.79 9.42
C PHE A 153 -23.65 -19.84 10.34
N GLU A 154 -23.93 -21.12 10.11
CA GLU A 154 -23.51 -22.21 10.99
C GLU A 154 -21.98 -22.39 10.97
N LEU A 155 -21.37 -22.41 9.79
CA LEU A 155 -19.93 -22.57 9.65
C LEU A 155 -19.19 -21.37 10.24
N THR A 156 -19.63 -20.15 9.91
CA THR A 156 -19.00 -18.90 10.36
C THR A 156 -19.00 -18.81 11.89
N GLN A 157 -20.15 -19.07 12.53
CA GLN A 157 -20.25 -19.03 14.00
C GLN A 157 -19.42 -20.12 14.69
N LYS A 158 -19.35 -21.33 14.13
CA LYS A 158 -18.47 -22.40 14.65
C LYS A 158 -16.99 -21.99 14.57
N MET A 159 -16.57 -21.39 13.46
CA MET A 159 -15.19 -20.91 13.28
C MET A 159 -14.84 -19.79 14.26
N ILE A 160 -15.72 -18.79 14.42
CA ILE A 160 -15.51 -17.70 15.38
C ILE A 160 -15.45 -18.22 16.81
N THR A 161 -16.37 -19.10 17.20
CA THR A 161 -16.39 -19.71 18.53
C THR A 161 -15.09 -20.44 18.83
N LEU A 162 -14.64 -21.28 17.90
CA LEU A 162 -13.41 -22.05 18.06
C LEU A 162 -12.16 -21.16 18.08
N ALA A 163 -12.10 -20.13 17.23
CA ALA A 163 -11.01 -19.15 17.26
C ALA A 163 -10.92 -18.44 18.62
N ASN A 164 -12.06 -18.01 19.17
CA ASN A 164 -12.14 -17.36 20.46
C ASN A 164 -11.71 -18.30 21.62
N GLN A 165 -12.10 -19.57 21.58
CA GLN A 165 -11.67 -20.58 22.55
C GLN A 165 -10.15 -20.80 22.54
N HIS A 166 -9.51 -20.64 21.38
CA HIS A 166 -8.06 -20.73 21.23
C HIS A 166 -7.34 -19.37 21.31
N HIS A 167 -8.05 -18.30 21.69
CA HIS A 167 -7.54 -16.93 21.77
C HIS A 167 -6.87 -16.46 20.46
N LYS A 168 -7.41 -16.88 19.31
CA LYS A 168 -6.92 -16.48 17.99
C LYS A 168 -7.62 -15.23 17.52
N LEU A 169 -6.85 -14.32 16.94
CA LEU A 169 -7.39 -13.12 16.30
C LEU A 169 -8.17 -13.54 15.04
N ILE A 170 -9.46 -13.20 14.97
CA ILE A 170 -10.32 -13.50 13.82
C ILE A 170 -10.93 -12.23 13.25
N LEU A 171 -10.56 -11.90 12.01
CA LEU A 171 -11.05 -10.74 11.28
C LEU A 171 -12.06 -11.18 10.22
N CYS A 172 -13.13 -10.40 10.06
CA CYS A 172 -14.17 -10.65 9.07
C CYS A 172 -14.25 -9.51 8.06
N ASP A 173 -14.17 -9.83 6.77
CA ASP A 173 -14.60 -8.96 5.67
C ASP A 173 -16.04 -9.35 5.31
N PRO A 174 -17.03 -8.55 5.73
CA PRO A 174 -18.41 -9.00 5.75
C PRO A 174 -19.13 -8.77 4.42
N LYS A 175 -20.02 -9.69 4.09
CA LYS A 175 -21.07 -9.49 3.08
C LYS A 175 -22.46 -9.73 3.61
N GLY A 176 -23.44 -9.15 2.91
CA GLY A 176 -24.85 -9.32 3.17
C GLY A 176 -25.45 -8.21 4.05
N LYS A 177 -26.71 -8.41 4.44
CA LYS A 177 -27.50 -7.47 5.24
C LYS A 177 -27.60 -7.88 6.71
N ASP A 178 -27.19 -9.11 7.05
CA ASP A 178 -27.25 -9.63 8.40
C ASP A 178 -25.84 -9.98 8.88
N TYR A 179 -25.42 -9.29 9.93
CA TYR A 179 -24.10 -9.47 10.53
C TYR A 179 -24.12 -10.40 11.75
N SER A 180 -25.27 -11.00 12.08
CA SER A 180 -25.42 -11.97 13.18
C SER A 180 -24.42 -13.12 13.07
N LYS A 181 -24.11 -13.58 11.85
CA LYS A 181 -23.12 -14.63 11.61
C LYS A 181 -21.68 -14.25 11.95
N TYR A 182 -21.37 -12.96 12.11
CA TYR A 182 -20.05 -12.48 12.50
C TYR A 182 -19.94 -12.13 14.00
N SER A 183 -20.98 -12.41 14.79
CA SER A 183 -21.00 -12.05 16.20
C SER A 183 -19.82 -12.65 16.94
N HIS A 184 -19.24 -11.88 17.87
CA HIS A 184 -18.04 -12.20 18.65
C HIS A 184 -16.72 -12.29 17.85
N ALA A 185 -16.67 -11.83 16.60
CA ALA A 185 -15.39 -11.70 15.89
C ALA A 185 -14.49 -10.64 16.55
N SER A 186 -13.18 -10.77 16.38
CA SER A 186 -12.23 -9.80 16.94
C SER A 186 -12.37 -8.44 16.27
N LEU A 187 -12.53 -8.41 14.94
CA LEU A 187 -12.71 -7.19 14.16
C LEU A 187 -13.52 -7.49 12.90
N ILE A 188 -14.24 -6.49 12.42
CA ILE A 188 -15.00 -6.54 11.17
C ILE A 188 -14.65 -5.33 10.31
N THR A 189 -14.60 -5.48 8.98
CA THR A 189 -14.13 -4.44 8.04
C THR A 189 -15.16 -4.03 6.97
N PRO A 190 -16.44 -3.77 7.32
CA PRO A 190 -17.42 -3.33 6.33
C PRO A 190 -17.02 -2.01 5.69
N ASN A 191 -17.38 -1.83 4.42
CA ASN A 191 -17.40 -0.50 3.84
C ASN A 191 -18.67 0.28 4.25
N ARG A 192 -18.68 1.59 4.00
CA ARG A 192 -19.83 2.47 4.27
C ARG A 192 -21.14 1.88 3.77
N THR A 193 -21.20 1.47 2.50
CA THR A 193 -22.45 0.98 1.88
C THR A 193 -22.92 -0.32 2.52
N GLU A 194 -22.01 -1.25 2.82
CA GLU A 194 -22.34 -2.51 3.47
C GLU A 194 -22.87 -2.28 4.88
N LEU A 195 -22.22 -1.41 5.65
CA LEU A 195 -22.65 -1.10 7.02
C LEU A 195 -24.00 -0.36 7.03
N GLU A 196 -24.21 0.59 6.11
CA GLU A 196 -25.50 1.28 5.95
C GLU A 196 -26.64 0.29 5.64
N GLN A 197 -26.36 -0.69 4.78
CA GLN A 197 -27.34 -1.70 4.39
C GLN A 197 -27.65 -2.68 5.53
N ALA A 198 -26.63 -3.09 6.29
CA ALA A 198 -26.79 -4.04 7.38
C ALA A 198 -27.50 -3.44 8.59
N LEU A 199 -27.26 -2.16 8.89
CA LEU A 199 -27.86 -1.49 10.05
C LEU A 199 -29.10 -0.67 9.72
N HIS A 200 -29.48 -0.57 8.44
CA HIS A 200 -30.54 0.31 7.97
C HIS A 200 -30.38 1.76 8.48
N LEU A 201 -29.13 2.24 8.54
CA LEU A 201 -28.74 3.52 9.12
C LEU A 201 -27.79 4.24 8.17
N LYS A 202 -28.09 5.50 7.80
CA LYS A 202 -27.21 6.32 6.96
C LYS A 202 -26.00 6.83 7.76
N LEU A 203 -24.80 6.75 7.17
CA LEU A 203 -23.53 7.13 7.82
C LEU A 203 -23.06 8.51 7.34
N ASP A 204 -23.94 9.50 7.42
CA ASP A 204 -23.76 10.87 6.91
C ASP A 204 -23.23 11.86 7.96
N SER A 205 -23.12 11.44 9.22
CA SER A 205 -22.68 12.29 10.33
C SER A 205 -21.77 11.52 11.30
N HIS A 206 -20.94 12.26 12.03
CA HIS A 206 -20.09 11.71 13.09
C HIS A 206 -20.91 10.95 14.16
N ALA A 207 -22.10 11.47 14.49
CA ALA A 207 -23.02 10.83 15.44
C ALA A 207 -23.54 9.48 14.92
N ASN A 208 -23.98 9.43 13.65
CA ASN A 208 -24.45 8.18 13.05
C ASN A 208 -23.33 7.15 12.89
N LEU A 209 -22.12 7.61 12.55
CA LEU A 209 -20.94 6.76 12.45
C LEU A 209 -20.59 6.12 13.80
N SER A 210 -20.53 6.94 14.86
CA SER A 210 -20.30 6.46 16.22
C SER A 210 -21.38 5.47 16.66
N LYS A 211 -22.66 5.79 16.43
CA LYS A 211 -23.79 4.90 16.72
C LYS A 211 -23.70 3.56 15.97
N ALA A 212 -23.33 3.57 14.70
CA ALA A 212 -23.17 2.34 13.90
C ALA A 212 -22.08 1.43 14.48
N LEU A 213 -20.93 1.99 14.83
CA LEU A 213 -19.84 1.23 15.43
C LEU A 213 -20.19 0.76 16.85
N GLN A 214 -20.98 1.52 17.62
CA GLN A 214 -21.51 1.10 18.91
C GLN A 214 -22.45 -0.10 18.75
N ILE A 215 -23.32 -0.11 17.74
CA ILE A 215 -24.17 -1.28 17.43
C ILE A 215 -23.32 -2.51 17.12
N LEU A 216 -22.25 -2.37 16.32
CA LEU A 216 -21.30 -3.46 16.07
C LEU A 216 -20.67 -3.98 17.37
N LYS A 217 -20.28 -3.09 18.28
CA LYS A 217 -19.68 -3.44 19.56
C LYS A 217 -20.64 -4.13 20.52
N GLU A 218 -21.85 -3.59 20.66
CA GLU A 218 -22.77 -3.99 21.72
C GLU A 218 -23.70 -5.12 21.29
N THR A 219 -24.27 -5.02 20.07
CA THR A 219 -25.25 -6.00 19.57
C THR A 219 -24.55 -7.25 19.06
N TYR A 220 -23.52 -7.08 18.24
CA TYR A 220 -22.78 -8.18 17.62
C TYR A 220 -21.53 -8.57 18.42
N GLN A 221 -21.23 -7.88 19.52
CA GLN A 221 -20.11 -8.19 20.43
C GLN A 221 -18.75 -8.22 19.72
N ILE A 222 -18.57 -7.33 18.73
CA ILE A 222 -17.30 -7.18 18.02
C ILE A 222 -16.32 -6.41 18.91
N ALA A 223 -15.14 -7.00 19.17
CA ALA A 223 -14.17 -6.40 20.08
C ALA A 223 -13.61 -5.06 19.55
N MET A 224 -13.29 -5.02 18.25
CA MET A 224 -12.75 -3.85 17.55
C MET A 224 -13.63 -3.52 16.33
N PRO A 225 -14.73 -2.77 16.50
CA PRO A 225 -15.58 -2.37 15.37
C PRO A 225 -14.87 -1.30 14.52
N LEU A 226 -14.87 -1.49 13.20
CA LEU A 226 -14.22 -0.61 12.23
C LEU A 226 -15.10 -0.47 10.99
N VAL A 227 -14.94 0.62 10.25
CA VAL A 227 -15.58 0.86 8.95
C VAL A 227 -14.62 1.58 8.00
N THR A 228 -14.54 1.10 6.76
CA THR A 228 -13.76 1.76 5.71
C THR A 228 -14.65 2.77 4.97
N LEU A 229 -14.16 4.00 4.80
CA LEU A 229 -14.89 5.15 4.29
C LEU A 229 -14.28 5.71 3.00
N SER A 230 -13.65 4.86 2.19
CA SER A 230 -13.04 5.21 0.91
C SER A 230 -12.06 6.39 1.05
N GLU A 231 -12.29 7.52 0.37
CA GLU A 231 -11.45 8.72 0.42
C GLU A 231 -11.37 9.36 1.81
N GLN A 232 -12.31 9.04 2.72
CA GLN A 232 -12.28 9.53 4.11
C GLN A 232 -11.42 8.64 5.02
N GLY A 233 -10.87 7.55 4.49
CA GLY A 233 -9.99 6.63 5.22
C GLY A 233 -10.75 5.58 6.01
N ILE A 234 -10.34 5.34 7.26
CA ILE A 234 -10.87 4.30 8.15
C ILE A 234 -11.35 4.95 9.44
N ALA A 235 -12.48 4.50 9.98
CA ALA A 235 -12.98 4.92 11.28
C ALA A 235 -13.23 3.72 12.19
N PHE A 236 -12.96 3.86 13.49
CA PHE A 236 -13.15 2.81 14.49
C PHE A 236 -13.47 3.40 15.87
N LEU A 237 -13.89 2.55 16.81
CA LEU A 237 -14.07 2.97 18.21
C LEU A 237 -12.89 2.57 19.08
N GLU A 238 -12.32 3.55 19.78
CA GLU A 238 -11.31 3.35 20.82
C GLU A 238 -11.84 3.87 22.15
N LYS A 239 -11.92 3.01 23.18
CA LYS A 239 -12.45 3.36 24.51
C LYS A 239 -13.84 4.05 24.50
N GLY A 240 -14.64 3.80 23.46
CA GLY A 240 -15.97 4.38 23.28
C GLY A 240 -16.00 5.68 22.47
N GLU A 241 -14.85 6.22 22.09
CA GLU A 241 -14.71 7.41 21.27
C GLU A 241 -14.43 7.03 19.81
N LEU A 242 -14.92 7.87 18.89
CA LEU A 242 -14.75 7.69 17.46
C LEU A 242 -13.38 8.23 17.03
N VAL A 243 -12.55 7.35 16.50
CA VAL A 243 -11.24 7.69 15.94
C VAL A 243 -11.31 7.58 14.42
N ASN A 244 -10.83 8.62 13.73
CA ASN A 244 -10.72 8.65 12.28
C ASN A 244 -9.24 8.61 11.86
N CYS A 245 -8.91 7.65 11.01
CA CYS A 245 -7.63 7.52 10.32
C CYS A 245 -7.81 7.95 8.87
N PRO A 246 -7.51 9.22 8.51
CA PRO A 246 -7.71 9.72 7.15
C PRO A 246 -6.84 8.96 6.14
N THR A 247 -7.29 8.94 4.87
CA THR A 247 -6.51 8.31 3.80
C THR A 247 -5.18 9.02 3.59
N ILE A 248 -4.17 8.25 3.19
CA ILE A 248 -2.85 8.79 2.79
C ILE A 248 -2.76 8.94 1.26
N ALA A 249 -3.66 8.28 0.51
CA ALA A 249 -3.65 8.29 -0.95
C ALA A 249 -3.93 9.69 -1.52
N LYS A 250 -3.04 10.18 -2.39
CA LYS A 250 -3.20 11.47 -3.09
C LYS A 250 -3.72 11.31 -4.51
N GLU A 251 -3.37 10.21 -5.19
CA GLU A 251 -3.82 9.87 -6.54
C GLU A 251 -4.44 8.47 -6.54
N VAL A 252 -5.64 8.34 -7.11
CA VAL A 252 -6.39 7.08 -7.16
C VAL A 252 -6.55 6.69 -8.63
N TYR A 253 -5.91 5.58 -9.01
CA TYR A 253 -5.99 4.99 -10.35
C TYR A 253 -7.05 3.88 -10.39
N ASP A 254 -6.98 2.91 -9.47
CA ASP A 254 -7.91 1.79 -9.40
C ASP A 254 -8.17 1.39 -7.94
N VAL A 255 -9.44 1.30 -7.53
CA VAL A 255 -9.81 0.92 -6.14
C VAL A 255 -10.00 -0.58 -5.96
N THR A 256 -9.83 -1.37 -7.02
CA THR A 256 -10.06 -2.81 -7.00
C THR A 256 -9.11 -3.51 -6.03
N GLY A 257 -9.67 -4.23 -5.04
CA GLY A 257 -8.86 -5.00 -4.07
C GLY A 257 -8.28 -4.18 -2.92
N ALA A 258 -8.61 -2.89 -2.79
CA ALA A 258 -8.16 -2.06 -1.66
C ALA A 258 -8.67 -2.61 -0.31
N GLY A 259 -9.92 -3.09 -0.25
CA GLY A 259 -10.49 -3.72 0.95
C GLY A 259 -9.73 -4.99 1.37
N ASP A 260 -9.40 -5.87 0.41
CA ASP A 260 -8.60 -7.08 0.66
C ASP A 260 -7.22 -6.73 1.23
N THR A 261 -6.62 -5.65 0.74
CA THR A 261 -5.33 -5.13 1.21
C THR A 261 -5.45 -4.61 2.64
N VAL A 262 -6.52 -3.88 2.96
CA VAL A 262 -6.78 -3.35 4.30
C VAL A 262 -6.92 -4.47 5.32
N ILE A 263 -7.76 -5.49 5.09
CA ILE A 263 -7.96 -6.57 6.08
C ILE A 263 -6.71 -7.43 6.25
N ALA A 264 -5.96 -7.69 5.18
CA ALA A 264 -4.67 -8.39 5.24
C ALA A 264 -3.66 -7.62 6.11
N SER A 265 -3.54 -6.31 5.86
CA SER A 265 -2.63 -5.41 6.56
C SER A 265 -3.00 -5.24 8.04
N LEU A 266 -4.29 -5.09 8.34
CA LEU A 266 -4.81 -5.04 9.72
C LEU A 266 -4.49 -6.32 10.47
N THR A 267 -4.72 -7.48 9.86
CA THR A 267 -4.47 -8.78 10.50
C THR A 267 -3.00 -8.92 10.87
N LEU A 268 -2.09 -8.65 9.93
CA LEU A 268 -0.66 -8.75 10.20
C LEU A 268 -0.21 -7.77 11.29
N SER A 269 -0.63 -6.51 11.21
CA SER A 269 -0.25 -5.46 12.17
C SER A 269 -0.70 -5.80 13.59
N LEU A 270 -1.95 -6.25 13.75
CA LEU A 270 -2.49 -6.64 15.05
C LEU A 270 -1.80 -7.89 15.62
N LEU A 271 -1.43 -8.85 14.77
CA LEU A 271 -0.64 -10.02 15.20
C LEU A 271 0.78 -9.66 15.64
N GLU A 272 1.33 -8.55 15.14
CA GLU A 272 2.59 -7.95 15.62
C GLU A 272 2.39 -7.01 16.83
N SER A 273 1.22 -7.09 17.49
CA SER A 273 0.90 -6.33 18.72
C SER A 273 0.90 -4.82 18.54
N MET A 274 0.73 -4.32 17.31
CA MET A 274 0.50 -2.91 17.05
C MET A 274 -0.83 -2.45 17.65
N SER A 275 -0.93 -1.17 18.04
CA SER A 275 -2.22 -0.60 18.43
C SER A 275 -3.18 -0.61 17.25
N LEU A 276 -4.50 -0.60 17.50
CA LEU A 276 -5.49 -0.56 16.42
C LEU A 276 -5.32 0.68 15.54
N LYS A 277 -4.91 1.81 16.15
CA LYS A 277 -4.60 3.04 15.41
C LYS A 277 -3.42 2.84 14.46
N ASP A 278 -2.29 2.31 14.95
CA ASP A 278 -1.11 2.09 14.12
C ASP A 278 -1.38 1.03 13.03
N ALA A 279 -2.19 0.01 13.35
CA ALA A 279 -2.64 -0.98 12.37
C ALA A 279 -3.49 -0.33 11.26
N CYS A 280 -4.37 0.61 11.60
CA CYS A 280 -5.14 1.38 10.62
C CYS A 280 -4.25 2.30 9.77
N GLU A 281 -3.24 2.93 10.36
CA GLU A 281 -2.26 3.75 9.62
C GLU A 281 -1.47 2.89 8.63
N PHE A 282 -0.99 1.72 9.06
CA PHE A 282 -0.31 0.75 8.19
C PHE A 282 -1.22 0.25 7.07
N ALA A 283 -2.47 -0.10 7.38
CA ALA A 283 -3.45 -0.53 6.39
C ALA A 283 -3.82 0.57 5.38
N ASN A 284 -3.94 1.83 5.83
CA ASN A 284 -4.15 2.97 4.95
C ASN A 284 -2.95 3.21 4.03
N ALA A 285 -1.73 3.03 4.51
CA ALA A 285 -0.54 3.14 3.68
C ALA A 285 -0.48 2.02 2.64
N ALA A 286 -0.78 0.78 3.02
CA ALA A 286 -0.90 -0.34 2.07
C ALA A 286 -1.98 -0.10 1.01
N ALA A 287 -3.17 0.37 1.45
CA ALA A 287 -4.24 0.77 0.55
C ALA A 287 -3.79 1.88 -0.42
N ALA A 288 -3.05 2.89 0.06
CA ALA A 288 -2.55 3.99 -0.75
C ALA A 288 -1.56 3.51 -1.84
N VAL A 289 -0.73 2.50 -1.56
CA VAL A 289 0.15 1.89 -2.57
C VAL A 289 -0.68 1.20 -3.67
N VAL A 290 -1.67 0.38 -3.29
CA VAL A 290 -2.42 -0.42 -4.28
C VAL A 290 -3.34 0.43 -5.13
N VAL A 291 -3.98 1.47 -4.55
CA VAL A 291 -4.86 2.36 -5.34
C VAL A 291 -4.10 3.26 -6.31
N GLY A 292 -2.79 3.44 -6.08
CA GLY A 292 -1.87 4.11 -6.99
C GLY A 292 -1.48 3.27 -8.22
N LYS A 293 -1.91 2.00 -8.29
CA LYS A 293 -1.55 1.04 -9.35
C LYS A 293 -2.82 0.55 -10.05
N MET A 294 -2.66 -0.05 -11.24
CA MET A 294 -3.76 -0.62 -12.02
C MET A 294 -4.05 -2.07 -11.62
N GLY A 295 -5.34 -2.44 -11.46
CA GLY A 295 -5.80 -3.79 -11.11
C GLY A 295 -5.63 -4.15 -9.63
N SER A 296 -5.85 -5.43 -9.28
CA SER A 296 -5.58 -5.99 -7.93
C SER A 296 -4.08 -6.06 -7.64
N ALA A 297 -3.43 -4.90 -7.60
CA ALA A 297 -2.02 -4.74 -7.33
C ALA A 297 -1.71 -5.08 -5.86
N LEU A 298 -0.43 -5.38 -5.58
CA LEU A 298 0.06 -5.68 -4.24
C LEU A 298 0.90 -4.52 -3.72
N ALA A 299 0.90 -4.37 -2.39
CA ALA A 299 1.81 -3.48 -1.67
C ALA A 299 2.94 -4.30 -1.04
N SER A 300 4.19 -3.91 -1.29
CA SER A 300 5.34 -4.45 -0.57
C SER A 300 5.57 -3.70 0.75
N LEU A 301 6.26 -4.34 1.70
CA LEU A 301 6.63 -3.70 2.97
C LEU A 301 7.47 -2.43 2.74
N GLU A 302 8.33 -2.44 1.72
CA GLU A 302 9.16 -1.29 1.35
C GLU A 302 8.31 -0.12 0.85
N GLU A 303 7.34 -0.38 -0.03
CA GLU A 303 6.43 0.66 -0.54
C GLU A 303 5.57 1.26 0.58
N ILE A 304 5.08 0.41 1.49
CA ILE A 304 4.30 0.85 2.66
C ILE A 304 5.17 1.73 3.58
N ALA A 305 6.40 1.31 3.85
CA ALA A 305 7.33 2.07 4.66
C ALA A 305 7.65 3.44 4.05
N LEU A 306 7.74 3.54 2.71
CA LEU A 306 7.93 4.81 2.03
C LEU A 306 6.76 5.77 2.29
N ILE A 307 5.53 5.27 2.22
CA ILE A 307 4.32 6.07 2.49
C ILE A 307 4.24 6.48 3.96
N LEU A 308 4.43 5.55 4.90
CA LEU A 308 4.32 5.82 6.34
C LEU A 308 5.38 6.81 6.83
N ASN A 309 6.62 6.68 6.36
CA ASN A 309 7.69 7.58 6.76
C ASN A 309 7.57 8.96 6.09
N GLN A 310 6.61 9.15 5.17
CA GLN A 310 6.52 10.30 4.26
C GLN A 310 7.84 10.53 3.52
N THR A 311 8.61 9.46 3.33
CA THR A 311 9.89 9.52 2.64
C THR A 311 9.62 9.48 1.15
N HIS A 312 9.97 10.56 0.47
CA HIS A 312 9.89 10.63 -0.98
C HIS A 312 10.71 9.47 -1.58
N PRO A 313 10.21 8.75 -2.60
CA PRO A 313 10.88 7.56 -3.17
C PRO A 313 12.28 7.82 -3.74
N LYS A 314 12.60 9.10 -3.98
CA LYS A 314 13.92 9.57 -4.41
C LYS A 314 14.92 9.68 -3.26
N ILE A 315 14.48 9.61 -2.01
CA ILE A 315 15.36 9.63 -0.83
C ILE A 315 15.77 8.19 -0.55
N LEU A 316 17.02 7.85 -0.84
CA LEU A 316 17.54 6.50 -0.69
C LEU A 316 18.82 6.48 0.17
N PRO A 317 19.04 5.43 0.99
CA PRO A 317 20.36 5.17 1.55
C PRO A 317 21.34 4.84 0.41
N LEU A 318 22.63 5.11 0.64
CA LEU A 318 23.68 4.96 -0.37
C LEU A 318 23.70 3.56 -0.99
N GLU A 319 23.55 2.52 -0.18
CA GLU A 319 23.61 1.12 -0.62
C GLU A 319 22.52 0.81 -1.63
N LYS A 320 21.27 1.22 -1.35
CA LYS A 320 20.13 1.02 -2.26
C LYS A 320 20.25 1.87 -3.52
N LEU A 321 20.77 3.09 -3.38
CA LEU A 321 20.99 3.94 -4.54
C LEU A 321 21.96 3.25 -5.51
N LEU A 322 23.08 2.71 -5.01
CA LEU A 322 24.06 1.98 -5.84
C LEU A 322 23.45 0.77 -6.57
N GLU A 323 22.48 0.08 -5.97
CA GLU A 323 21.74 -1.01 -6.63
C GLU A 323 20.78 -0.52 -7.74
N THR A 324 20.35 0.73 -7.66
CA THR A 324 19.38 1.33 -8.60
C THR A 324 20.05 1.99 -9.80
N LEU A 325 21.33 2.36 -9.67
CA LEU A 325 22.09 3.03 -10.71
C LEU A 325 22.48 2.05 -11.83
N ASP A 326 22.18 2.42 -13.07
CA ASP A 326 22.60 1.69 -14.28
C ASP A 326 23.57 2.56 -15.11
N GLN A 327 23.89 2.19 -16.36
CA GLN A 327 24.80 2.86 -17.29
C GLN A 327 24.40 4.30 -17.72
N GLN A 328 24.02 5.15 -16.77
CA GLN A 328 23.58 6.53 -16.92
C GLN A 328 24.71 7.50 -16.58
N LYS A 329 24.72 8.69 -17.19
CA LYS A 329 25.66 9.76 -16.85
C LYS A 329 25.26 10.45 -15.54
N ILE A 330 26.03 10.23 -14.48
CA ILE A 330 25.71 10.68 -13.13
C ILE A 330 26.23 12.10 -12.88
N VAL A 331 25.33 13.01 -12.54
CA VAL A 331 25.65 14.32 -11.98
C VAL A 331 25.47 14.28 -10.47
N PHE A 332 26.47 14.72 -9.72
CA PHE A 332 26.41 14.81 -8.27
C PHE A 332 26.64 16.25 -7.80
N THR A 333 25.85 16.68 -6.83
CA THR A 333 26.07 17.90 -6.06
C THR A 333 25.76 17.62 -4.59
N ASN A 334 26.25 18.45 -3.68
CA ASN A 334 25.87 18.36 -2.28
C ASN A 334 25.70 19.73 -1.63
N GLY A 335 25.06 19.75 -0.46
CA GLY A 335 24.94 20.95 0.34
C GLY A 335 24.02 20.78 1.54
N CYS A 336 23.93 21.83 2.36
CA CYS A 336 23.03 21.84 3.52
C CYS A 336 21.57 22.10 3.14
N PHE A 337 21.30 22.87 2.08
CA PHE A 337 19.94 23.20 1.61
C PHE A 337 18.95 23.60 2.72
N ASP A 338 19.40 24.45 3.63
CA ASP A 338 18.70 24.68 4.90
C ASP A 338 17.35 25.39 4.73
N LEU A 339 17.34 26.58 4.11
CA LEU A 339 16.12 27.18 3.58
C LEU A 339 16.24 27.22 2.06
N LEU A 340 15.46 26.38 1.39
CA LEU A 340 15.37 26.37 -0.06
C LEU A 340 14.80 27.69 -0.58
N HIS A 341 15.32 28.13 -1.71
CA HIS A 341 14.93 29.36 -2.38
C HIS A 341 15.19 29.21 -3.88
N LYS A 342 14.72 30.17 -4.68
CA LYS A 342 14.84 30.16 -6.14
C LYS A 342 16.26 29.83 -6.64
N GLY A 343 17.28 30.43 -6.01
CA GLY A 343 18.69 30.15 -6.35
C GLY A 343 19.05 28.65 -6.32
N HIS A 344 18.59 27.89 -5.32
CA HIS A 344 18.82 26.44 -5.26
C HIS A 344 18.09 25.69 -6.37
N ALA A 345 16.83 26.05 -6.66
CA ALA A 345 16.06 25.41 -7.72
C ALA A 345 16.69 25.63 -9.10
N SER A 346 17.09 26.88 -9.40
CA SER A 346 17.79 27.24 -10.65
C SER A 346 19.14 26.50 -10.77
N TYR A 347 19.92 26.47 -9.70
CA TYR A 347 21.18 25.72 -9.64
C TYR A 347 21.00 24.22 -9.92
N LEU A 348 20.06 23.56 -9.23
CA LEU A 348 19.81 22.13 -9.41
C LEU A 348 19.28 21.82 -10.81
N GLN A 349 18.45 22.70 -11.38
CA GLN A 349 17.95 22.54 -12.74
C GLN A 349 19.08 22.63 -13.78
N LYS A 350 20.03 23.56 -13.60
CA LYS A 350 21.23 23.64 -14.45
C LYS A 350 22.13 22.42 -14.28
N ALA A 351 22.32 21.94 -13.05
CA ALA A 351 23.12 20.75 -12.77
C ALA A 351 22.54 19.51 -13.47
N LYS A 352 21.23 19.28 -13.35
CA LYS A 352 20.53 18.17 -14.03
C LYS A 352 20.73 18.18 -15.54
N ALA A 353 20.84 19.35 -16.18
CA ALA A 353 21.02 19.44 -17.63
C ALA A 353 22.36 18.90 -18.14
N LEU A 354 23.34 18.61 -17.27
CA LEU A 354 24.68 18.13 -17.65
C LEU A 354 24.76 16.60 -17.84
N GLY A 355 23.77 15.85 -17.36
CA GLY A 355 23.75 14.39 -17.43
C GLY A 355 22.34 13.80 -17.33
N ASP A 356 22.28 12.48 -17.19
CA ASP A 356 21.02 11.74 -17.26
C ASP A 356 20.31 11.73 -15.91
N ILE A 357 21.06 11.73 -14.81
CA ILE A 357 20.53 11.74 -13.44
C ILE A 357 21.30 12.71 -12.55
N LEU A 358 20.57 13.38 -11.65
CA LEU A 358 21.09 14.28 -10.62
C LEU A 358 20.86 13.66 -9.24
N ILE A 359 21.98 13.38 -8.57
CA ILE A 359 22.02 12.90 -7.19
C ILE A 359 22.46 14.06 -6.28
N VAL A 360 21.66 14.34 -5.25
CA VAL A 360 21.95 15.39 -4.27
C VAL A 360 22.37 14.77 -2.93
N GLY A 361 23.62 14.98 -2.55
CA GLY A 361 24.10 14.71 -1.18
C GLY A 361 23.60 15.79 -0.21
N LEU A 362 22.78 15.41 0.76
CA LEU A 362 22.26 16.31 1.79
C LEU A 362 22.99 16.10 3.13
N ASN A 363 23.53 17.16 3.71
CA ASN A 363 24.10 17.11 5.06
C ASN A 363 23.00 16.83 6.11
N SER A 364 23.24 15.88 7.02
CA SER A 364 22.38 15.59 8.18
C SER A 364 22.27 16.79 9.14
N ASP A 365 21.30 16.76 10.06
CA ASP A 365 21.16 17.82 11.06
C ASP A 365 22.41 17.96 11.94
N ALA A 366 23.05 16.84 12.31
CA ALA A 366 24.30 16.83 13.05
C ALA A 366 25.46 17.46 12.24
N SER A 367 25.57 17.11 10.95
CA SER A 367 26.57 17.68 10.04
C SER A 367 26.40 19.20 9.91
N VAL A 368 25.17 19.68 9.70
CA VAL A 368 24.91 21.12 9.56
C VAL A 368 25.18 21.88 10.86
N LYS A 369 24.84 21.31 12.02
CA LYS A 369 25.19 21.90 13.33
C LYS A 369 26.69 22.10 13.49
N ARG A 370 27.51 21.09 13.15
CA ARG A 370 28.98 21.20 13.23
C ARG A 370 29.53 22.24 12.25
N LEU A 371 28.99 22.31 11.04
CA LEU A 371 29.47 23.23 9.99
C LEU A 371 29.03 24.68 10.17
N LYS A 372 27.83 24.91 10.73
CA LYS A 372 27.19 26.25 10.76
C LYS A 372 26.80 26.74 12.17
N GLY A 373 27.04 25.92 13.20
CA GLY A 373 26.75 26.22 14.61
C GLY A 373 25.38 25.73 15.07
N ASP A 374 25.16 25.74 16.39
CA ASP A 374 24.00 25.09 17.06
C ASP A 374 22.61 25.62 16.67
N LYS A 375 22.55 26.83 16.11
CA LYS A 375 21.30 27.46 15.65
C LYS A 375 20.88 27.00 14.25
N ARG A 376 21.61 26.07 13.64
CA ARG A 376 21.41 25.57 12.28
C ARG A 376 21.50 24.04 12.31
N PRO A 377 20.68 23.30 11.56
CA PRO A 377 19.74 23.82 10.58
C PRO A 377 18.45 24.36 11.20
N ILE A 378 17.75 25.22 10.45
CA ILE A 378 16.40 25.71 10.81
C ILE A 378 15.36 24.68 10.41
N VAL A 379 15.54 24.05 9.24
CA VAL A 379 14.64 23.02 8.71
C VAL A 379 15.27 21.65 8.93
N SER A 380 14.50 20.69 9.43
CA SER A 380 14.98 19.34 9.73
C SER A 380 15.53 18.63 8.49
N GLU A 381 16.45 17.69 8.67
CA GLU A 381 16.99 16.90 7.56
C GLU A 381 15.91 16.18 6.76
N LYS A 382 14.87 15.70 7.45
CA LYS A 382 13.73 15.01 6.85
C LYS A 382 12.98 15.95 5.89
N ASP A 383 12.67 17.16 6.34
CA ASP A 383 11.93 18.14 5.55
C ASP A 383 12.78 18.68 4.38
N ARG A 384 14.08 18.93 4.61
CA ARG A 384 15.02 19.34 3.56
C ARG A 384 15.14 18.27 2.47
N ALA A 385 15.28 17.00 2.86
CA ALA A 385 15.34 15.88 1.93
C ALA A 385 14.05 15.76 1.12
N PHE A 386 12.90 15.88 1.78
CA PHE A 386 11.59 15.83 1.13
C PHE A 386 11.41 16.94 0.09
N LEU A 387 11.75 18.18 0.45
CA LEU A 387 11.63 19.32 -0.47
C LEU A 387 12.56 19.20 -1.68
N LEU A 388 13.81 18.75 -1.47
CA LEU A 388 14.75 18.50 -2.56
C LEU A 388 14.24 17.40 -3.50
N ALA A 389 13.77 16.29 -2.93
CA ALA A 389 13.25 15.16 -3.69
C ALA A 389 11.97 15.54 -4.48
N SER A 390 11.19 16.48 -3.98
CA SER A 390 10.00 17.02 -4.66
C SER A 390 10.32 17.88 -5.89
N LEU A 391 11.57 18.30 -6.07
CA LEU A 391 11.97 19.03 -7.29
C LEU A 391 12.06 18.06 -8.47
N SER A 392 11.45 18.45 -9.60
CA SER A 392 11.43 17.62 -10.81
C SER A 392 12.82 17.33 -11.38
N CYS A 393 13.78 18.23 -11.17
CA CYS A 393 15.16 18.09 -11.64
C CYS A 393 16.05 17.21 -10.76
N VAL A 394 15.62 16.82 -9.56
CA VAL A 394 16.38 15.96 -8.65
C VAL A 394 15.89 14.53 -8.83
N ASP A 395 16.77 13.57 -9.13
CA ASP A 395 16.40 12.16 -9.28
C ASP A 395 16.57 11.39 -7.98
N TYR A 396 17.63 11.69 -7.21
CA TYR A 396 17.87 11.06 -5.92
C TYR A 396 18.43 12.03 -4.89
N VAL A 397 18.12 11.80 -3.62
CA VAL A 397 18.67 12.49 -2.45
C VAL A 397 19.27 11.44 -1.52
N VAL A 398 20.51 11.66 -1.09
CA VAL A 398 21.20 10.81 -0.10
C VAL A 398 21.64 11.68 1.06
N VAL A 399 21.22 11.32 2.27
CA VAL A 399 21.64 12.02 3.49
C VAL A 399 22.97 11.44 3.97
N PHE A 400 23.92 12.30 4.32
CA PHE A 400 25.21 11.91 4.91
C PHE A 400 25.53 12.73 6.16
N GLU A 401 26.21 12.11 7.11
CA GLU A 401 26.49 12.73 8.40
C GLU A 401 27.88 13.36 8.46
N GLU A 402 28.83 12.96 7.61
CA GLU A 402 30.18 13.51 7.58
C GLU A 402 30.21 15.02 7.28
N ASP A 403 31.32 15.67 7.63
CA ASP A 403 31.53 17.11 7.34
C ASP A 403 31.77 17.37 5.85
N THR A 404 32.22 16.35 5.11
CA THR A 404 32.48 16.42 3.67
C THR A 404 31.84 15.24 2.94
N PRO A 405 31.42 15.41 1.67
CA PRO A 405 30.75 14.36 0.92
C PRO A 405 31.71 13.30 0.36
N ILE A 406 32.98 13.27 0.77
CA ILE A 406 34.04 12.51 0.07
C ILE A 406 33.72 11.02 -0.05
N LYS A 407 33.16 10.40 1.00
CA LYS A 407 32.77 8.98 0.97
C LYS A 407 31.64 8.70 -0.02
N LEU A 408 30.65 9.59 -0.09
CA LEU A 408 29.57 9.49 -1.08
C LEU A 408 30.14 9.57 -2.50
N ILE A 409 31.01 10.53 -2.75
CA ILE A 409 31.62 10.72 -4.07
C ILE A 409 32.49 9.51 -4.44
N GLN A 410 33.25 8.95 -3.50
CA GLN A 410 34.07 7.75 -3.71
C GLN A 410 33.24 6.51 -4.06
N ALA A 411 32.08 6.35 -3.43
CA ALA A 411 31.18 5.25 -3.68
C ALA A 411 30.43 5.41 -5.02
N LEU A 412 29.92 6.61 -5.29
CA LEU A 412 29.12 6.92 -6.48
C LEU A 412 29.95 7.08 -7.76
N LYS A 413 31.20 7.55 -7.64
CA LYS A 413 32.11 7.88 -8.76
C LYS A 413 31.39 8.65 -9.89
N PRO A 414 30.82 9.83 -9.59
CA PRO A 414 29.98 10.53 -10.54
C PRO A 414 30.75 10.94 -11.80
N ASP A 415 30.08 10.96 -12.96
CA ASP A 415 30.69 11.52 -14.18
C ASP A 415 30.95 13.01 -14.01
N ILE A 416 30.02 13.73 -13.38
CA ILE A 416 30.08 15.18 -13.22
C ILE A 416 29.86 15.55 -11.76
N LEU A 417 30.82 16.27 -11.19
CA LEU A 417 30.69 16.93 -9.88
C LEU A 417 30.34 18.40 -10.08
N VAL A 418 29.21 18.84 -9.55
CA VAL A 418 28.78 20.25 -9.63
C VAL A 418 28.88 20.89 -8.25
N LYS A 419 29.45 22.11 -8.20
CA LYS A 419 29.47 22.96 -7.01
C LYS A 419 29.02 24.38 -7.36
N GLY A 420 28.49 25.08 -6.37
CA GLY A 420 28.16 26.50 -6.51
C GLY A 420 29.40 27.40 -6.48
N ALA A 421 29.24 28.64 -6.95
CA ALA A 421 30.31 29.64 -7.09
C ALA A 421 31.00 30.05 -5.78
N ASP A 422 30.45 29.69 -4.60
CA ASP A 422 31.12 29.86 -3.30
C ASP A 422 32.45 29.08 -3.18
N TYR A 423 32.72 28.20 -4.14
CA TYR A 423 33.96 27.44 -4.31
C TYR A 423 34.92 28.03 -5.37
N LEU A 424 34.63 29.20 -5.97
CA LEU A 424 35.62 29.90 -6.80
C LEU A 424 36.89 30.12 -5.95
N ASN A 425 38.02 29.57 -6.40
CA ASN A 425 39.33 29.60 -5.73
C ASN A 425 39.49 28.70 -4.49
N LYS A 426 38.62 27.70 -4.29
CA LYS A 426 38.78 26.66 -3.25
C LYS A 426 38.97 25.29 -3.89
N GLU A 427 39.69 24.41 -3.20
CA GLU A 427 39.80 23.01 -3.59
C GLU A 427 38.43 22.33 -3.50
N VAL A 428 38.00 21.71 -4.60
CA VAL A 428 36.73 20.98 -4.65
C VAL A 428 36.97 19.55 -4.18
N ILE A 429 36.58 19.29 -2.93
CA ILE A 429 36.67 17.97 -2.31
C ILE A 429 35.94 16.92 -3.15
N GLY A 430 36.66 15.87 -3.55
CA GLY A 430 36.16 14.74 -4.32
C GLY A 430 36.24 14.91 -5.84
N SER A 431 36.85 15.98 -6.34
CA SER A 431 37.07 16.20 -7.78
C SER A 431 37.91 15.10 -8.42
N GLU A 432 38.82 14.47 -7.67
CA GLU A 432 39.65 13.35 -8.12
C GLU A 432 38.88 12.04 -8.35
N PHE A 433 37.65 11.94 -7.84
CA PHE A 433 36.77 10.78 -8.01
C PHE A 433 35.67 11.02 -9.06
N ALA A 434 35.63 12.21 -9.67
CA ALA A 434 34.71 12.56 -10.75
C ALA A 434 35.45 12.69 -12.10
N LYS A 435 34.77 12.46 -13.22
CA LYS A 435 35.39 12.65 -14.56
C LYS A 435 35.53 14.12 -14.91
N GLU A 436 34.54 14.93 -14.52
CA GLU A 436 34.49 16.37 -14.74
C GLU A 436 34.03 17.10 -13.47
N THR A 437 34.52 18.33 -13.25
CA THR A 437 34.04 19.21 -12.18
C THR A 437 33.61 20.56 -12.76
N HIS A 438 32.39 20.99 -12.44
CA HIS A 438 31.79 22.24 -12.93
C HIS A 438 31.45 23.16 -11.76
N LEU A 439 31.86 24.42 -11.86
CA LEU A 439 31.48 25.48 -10.93
C LEU A 439 30.37 26.31 -11.56
N MET A 440 29.22 26.43 -10.89
CA MET A 440 28.08 27.20 -11.39
C MET A 440 27.88 28.49 -10.60
N GLU A 441 27.67 29.59 -11.32
CA GLU A 441 27.29 30.87 -10.73
C GLU A 441 25.88 30.79 -10.12
N PHE A 442 25.77 31.24 -8.86
CA PHE A 442 24.48 31.43 -8.21
C PHE A 442 23.79 32.67 -8.78
N GLU A 443 22.45 32.66 -8.86
CA GLU A 443 21.69 33.88 -9.15
C GLU A 443 21.91 34.90 -8.01
N GLU A 444 22.36 36.11 -8.36
CA GLU A 444 22.56 37.20 -7.40
C GLU A 444 21.27 37.53 -6.62
N GLY A 445 21.41 37.79 -5.31
CA GLY A 445 20.32 38.25 -4.45
C GLY A 445 19.58 37.17 -3.63
N TYR A 446 19.93 35.89 -3.75
CA TYR A 446 19.27 34.81 -3.01
C TYR A 446 20.27 33.94 -2.23
N SER A 447 20.34 34.14 -0.90
CA SER A 447 21.02 33.22 0.01
C SER A 447 20.22 33.02 1.29
N THR A 448 20.28 31.82 1.88
CA THR A 448 19.62 31.53 3.15
C THR A 448 20.04 32.52 4.26
N SER A 449 21.33 32.87 4.32
CA SER A 449 21.84 33.84 5.30
C SER A 449 21.27 35.24 5.09
N ALA A 450 21.15 35.69 3.84
CA ALA A 450 20.56 37.00 3.53
C ALA A 450 19.06 37.06 3.87
N ILE A 451 18.31 35.97 3.65
CA ILE A 451 16.90 35.87 4.04
C ILE A 451 16.76 36.00 5.56
N ILE A 452 17.60 35.31 6.32
CA ILE A 452 17.56 35.35 7.80
C ILE A 452 17.93 36.73 8.32
N GLU A 453 18.97 37.36 7.78
CA GLU A 453 19.35 38.73 8.15
C GLU A 453 18.24 39.73 7.82
N LYS A 454 17.54 39.56 6.69
CA LYS A 454 16.36 40.36 6.36
C LYS A 454 15.24 40.16 7.38
N ILE A 455 14.94 38.93 7.79
CA ILE A 455 13.92 38.64 8.81
C ILE A 455 14.28 39.29 10.15
N LYS A 456 15.53 39.16 10.61
CA LYS A 456 16.00 39.79 11.85
C LYS A 456 15.90 41.31 11.81
N ARG A 457 16.26 41.94 10.68
CA ARG A 457 16.14 43.40 10.49
C ARG A 457 14.69 43.87 10.50
N THR A 458 13.76 43.08 9.99
CA THR A 458 12.33 43.46 9.90
C THR A 458 11.58 43.32 11.24
N HIS A 459 12.17 42.64 12.24
CA HIS A 459 11.56 42.38 13.55
C HIS A 459 12.33 42.98 14.75
N ASN A 460 13.42 43.70 14.49
CA ASN A 460 14.18 44.45 15.51
C ASN A 460 13.90 45.97 15.47
N ASP A 461 12.98 46.42 14.62
CA ASP A 461 12.28 47.70 14.69
C ASP A 461 10.86 47.45 15.23
#